data_AF-E2AMJ6-F1
#
_entry.id   AF-E2AMJ6-F1
#
_cell.length_a   1.000
_cell.length_b   1.000
_cell.length_c   1.000
_cell.angle_alpha   90.00
_cell.angle_beta   90.00
_cell.angle_gamma   90.00
#
_symmetry.space_group_name_H-M   'P 1'
#
loop_
_entity.id
_entity.type
_entity.pdbx_description
1 polymer ?
#
loop_
_entity_poly.entity_id
_entity_poly.type
_entity_poly.pdbx_seq_one_letter_code
_entity_poly.pdbx_strand_id
1 'polypeptide(L)' 'AKLMDLRFQLVPHPLYSLDLAPWDYYLFPNMKKWLAGRRFYSNEEII' A
#
# COMPACT_ATOMS: atom_id res chain seq x y z
N ALA A 1 -18.28 1.70 -12.86
CA ALA A 1 -18.28 2.63 -14.00
C ALA A 1 -17.30 3.80 -13.82
N LYS A 2 -17.27 4.49 -12.66
CA LYS A 2 -16.45 5.71 -12.44
C LYS A 2 -14.96 5.67 -12.82
N LEU A 3 -14.27 4.52 -12.72
CA LEU A 3 -12.85 4.43 -13.10
C LEU A 3 -12.60 4.59 -14.61
N MET A 4 -13.54 4.14 -15.44
CA MET A 4 -13.46 4.27 -16.90
C MET A 4 -13.63 5.73 -17.33
N ASP A 5 -14.51 6.47 -16.65
CA ASP A 5 -14.73 7.91 -16.90
C ASP A 5 -13.47 8.74 -16.61
N LEU A 6 -12.67 8.28 -15.65
CA LEU A 6 -11.39 8.88 -15.28
C LEU A 6 -10.21 8.42 -16.17
N ARG A 7 -10.48 7.61 -17.21
CA ARG A 7 -9.49 7.05 -18.15
C ARG A 7 -8.38 6.23 -17.50
N PHE A 8 -8.63 5.65 -16.32
CA PHE A 8 -7.69 4.71 -15.73
C PHE A 8 -7.80 3.35 -16.39
N GLN A 9 -6.65 2.79 -16.76
CA GLN A 9 -6.57 1.40 -17.19
C GLN A 9 -6.61 0.50 -15.95
N LEU A 10 -7.62 -0.36 -15.87
CA LEU A 10 -7.69 -1.39 -14.84
C LEU A 10 -6.80 -2.56 -15.23
N VAL A 11 -5.79 -2.85 -14.43
CA VAL A 11 -4.96 -4.05 -14.58
C VAL A 11 -5.64 -5.18 -13.82
N PRO A 12 -5.91 -6.34 -14.44
CA PRO A 12 -6.48 -7.47 -13.74
C PRO A 12 -5.50 -7.97 -12.68
N HIS A 13 -5.97 -8.06 -11.44
CA HIS A 13 -5.19 -8.61 -10.33
C HIS A 13 -5.80 -9.96 -9.89
N PRO A 14 -5.01 -11.04 -9.89
CA PRO A 14 -5.50 -12.33 -9.43
C PRO A 14 -5.88 -12.30 -7.94
N LEU A 15 -6.84 -13.14 -7.58
CA LEU A 15 -7.33 -13.22 -6.20
C LEU A 15 -6.24 -13.78 -5.29
N TYR A 16 -6.04 -13.15 -4.12
CA TYR A 16 -5.06 -13.54 -3.10
C TYR A 16 -3.58 -13.50 -3.53
N SER A 17 -3.23 -12.68 -4.52
CA SER A 17 -1.84 -12.55 -5.01
C SER A 17 -1.05 -11.42 -4.37
N LEU A 18 -0.79 -11.58 -3.07
CA LEU A 18 -0.01 -10.65 -2.26
C LEU A 18 1.43 -10.45 -2.80
N ASP A 19 1.99 -11.50 -3.42
CA ASP A 19 3.29 -11.52 -4.08
C ASP A 19 3.34 -10.68 -5.36
N LEU A 20 2.19 -10.44 -6.00
CA LEU A 20 2.09 -9.66 -7.23
C LEU A 20 1.74 -8.19 -6.98
N ALA A 21 1.30 -7.84 -5.78
CA ALA A 21 0.95 -6.47 -5.41
C ALA A 21 2.20 -5.74 -4.88
N PRO A 22 2.74 -4.72 -5.59
CA PRO A 22 3.94 -3.99 -5.17
C PRO A 22 3.83 -3.37 -3.77
N TRP A 23 2.61 -3.09 -3.33
CA TRP A 23 2.36 -2.54 -2.02
C TRP A 23 2.63 -3.58 -0.93
N ASP A 24 2.25 -4.83 -1.19
CA ASP A 24 2.32 -5.88 -0.20
C ASP A 24 3.67 -6.57 -0.12
N TYR A 25 4.34 -6.82 -1.25
CA TYR A 25 5.66 -7.47 -1.22
C TYR A 25 6.82 -6.50 -1.00
N TYR A 26 6.66 -5.20 -1.32
CA TYR A 26 7.75 -4.22 -1.24
C TYR A 26 7.45 -3.07 -0.26
N LEU A 27 6.35 -2.33 -0.45
CA LEU A 27 6.12 -1.12 0.34
C LEU A 27 5.88 -1.42 1.83
N PHE A 28 4.88 -2.27 2.16
CA PHE A 28 4.52 -2.54 3.55
C PHE A 28 5.62 -3.22 4.36
N PRO A 29 6.39 -4.20 3.84
CA PRO A 29 7.51 -4.77 4.58
C PRO A 29 8.58 -3.73 4.93
N ASN A 30 8.92 -2.84 3.99
CA ASN A 30 9.91 -1.79 4.23
C ASN A 30 9.39 -0.71 5.19
N MET A 31 8.12 -0.34 5.07
CA MET A 31 7.47 0.58 6.00
C MET A 31 7.42 -0.02 7.42
N LYS A 32 7.05 -1.31 7.57
CA LYS A 32 7.07 -2.01 8.85
C LYS A 32 8.47 -2.03 9.48
N LYS A 33 9.53 -2.25 8.69
CA LYS A 33 10.91 -2.18 9.18
C LYS A 33 11.26 -0.78 9.70
N TRP A 34 10.83 0.27 9.02
CA TRP A 34 11.06 1.65 9.46
C TRP A 34 10.28 2.00 10.73
N LEU A 35 9.04 1.53 10.83
CA LEU A 35 8.14 1.74 11.99
C LEU A 35 8.53 0.89 13.20
N ALA A 36 9.23 -0.23 13.00
CA ALA A 36 9.55 -1.16 14.07
C ALA A 36 10.29 -0.47 15.23
N GLY A 37 9.76 -0.62 16.44
CA GLY A 37 10.35 -0.06 17.66
C GLY A 37 10.10 1.43 17.89
N ARG A 38 9.45 2.14 16.96
CA ARG A 38 9.07 3.55 17.16
C ARG A 38 7.74 3.64 17.92
N ARG A 39 7.64 4.61 18.82
CA ARG A 39 6.39 5.04 19.45
C ARG A 39 6.18 6.49 19.09
N PHE A 40 4.95 6.80 18.72
CA PHE A 40 4.53 8.14 18.35
C PHE A 40 3.44 8.58 19.33
N TYR A 41 3.47 9.84 19.73
CA TYR A 41 2.56 10.41 20.72
C TYR A 41 1.43 11.21 20.10
N SER A 42 1.55 11.55 18.82
CA SER A 42 0.51 12.21 18.04
C SER A 42 0.54 11.76 16.58
N ASN A 43 -0.53 12.05 15.85
CA ASN A 43 -0.62 11.68 14.44
C ASN A 43 0.31 12.53 13.57
N GLU A 44 0.58 13.78 13.96
CA GLU A 44 1.47 14.69 13.25
C GLU A 44 2.92 14.18 13.21
N GLU A 45 3.31 13.26 14.09
CA GLU A 45 4.64 12.65 14.07
C GLU A 45 4.77 11.52 13.03
N ILE A 46 3.65 10.99 12.51
CA ILE A 46 3.60 9.88 11.55
C ILE A 46 3.24 10.36 10.15
N ILE A 47 2.35 11.36 10.05
CA ILE A 47 1.85 11.96 8.79
C ILE A 47 2.97 12.72 8.09
#